data_AF-A0A6I6IJ44-F1
#
_entry.id   AF-A0A6I6IJ44-F1
#
_cell.length_a   1.000
_cell.length_b   1.000
_cell.length_c   1.000
_cell.angle_alpha   90.00
_cell.angle_beta   90.00
_cell.angle_gamma   90.00
#
_symmetry.space_group_name_H-M   'P 1'
#
loop_
_entity.id
_entity.type
_entity.pdbx_description
1 polymer ?
#
loop_
_entity_poly.entity_id
_entity_poly.type
_entity_poly.pdbx_seq_one_letter_code
_entity_poly.pdbx_strand_id
1 'polypeptide(L)'
;MKPSDQLAFFVRDALNAGRSRDDIRAALAQAGWSAPEIREALGSWAEVDFSPPVPRPRPFVSAREAFLYGLMFIALAMTAWHVTALMFHLIDQWIPDIADRRTYGSRSTMRFSIASLIVFFPLFAWLNRQANRRIRANEGRRRSGVRKWFGYITLFLSAITLLGNLIYTIYAFLNGDLDARVLSKVIVVAVVAGMIFFYFRADMTEDAHEGE
;
A
#
# COMPACT_ATOMS: atom_id res chain seq x y z
N MET A 1 4.24 -28.36 -16.21
CA MET A 1 5.26 -27.31 -16.02
C MET A 1 4.58 -25.97 -16.24
N LYS A 2 4.84 -24.93 -15.44
CA LYS A 2 4.21 -23.62 -15.68
C LYS A 2 4.83 -22.99 -16.95
N PRO A 3 4.09 -22.22 -17.75
CA PRO A 3 4.63 -21.55 -18.93
C PRO A 3 5.90 -20.72 -18.65
N SER A 4 5.95 -20.05 -17.49
CA SER A 4 7.10 -19.26 -17.04
C SER A 4 8.33 -20.11 -16.72
N ASP A 5 8.15 -21.35 -16.25
CA ASP A 5 9.26 -22.28 -16.03
C ASP A 5 9.82 -22.76 -17.39
N GLN A 6 8.95 -22.98 -18.38
CA GLN A 6 9.36 -23.34 -19.74
C GLN A 6 10.20 -22.24 -20.41
N LEU A 7 9.79 -20.97 -20.25
CA LEU A 7 10.59 -19.84 -20.73
C LEU A 7 11.96 -19.77 -20.04
N ALA A 8 11.99 -19.93 -18.72
CA ALA A 8 13.22 -19.87 -17.96
C ALA A 8 14.22 -20.96 -18.36
N PHE A 9 13.75 -22.19 -18.59
CA PHE A 9 14.59 -23.28 -19.08
C PHE A 9 15.12 -23.02 -20.50
N PHE A 10 14.25 -22.57 -21.41
CA PHE A 10 14.67 -22.23 -22.77
C PHE A 10 15.75 -21.12 -22.77
N VAL A 11 15.53 -20.04 -22.01
CA VAL A 11 16.50 -18.94 -21.92
C VAL A 11 17.83 -19.42 -21.34
N ARG A 12 17.81 -20.23 -20.29
CA ARG A 12 19.03 -20.83 -19.71
C ARG A 12 19.82 -21.60 -20.76
N ASP A 13 19.15 -22.48 -21.50
CA ASP A 13 19.78 -23.38 -22.45
C ASP A 13 20.31 -22.61 -23.67
N ALA A 14 19.59 -21.59 -24.14
CA ALA A 14 20.03 -20.70 -25.20
C ALA A 14 21.24 -19.83 -24.80
N LEU A 15 21.26 -19.31 -23.55
CA LEU A 15 22.41 -18.58 -23.01
C LEU A 15 23.63 -19.50 -22.83
N ASN A 16 23.44 -20.73 -22.35
CA ASN A 16 24.49 -21.74 -22.29
C ASN A 16 25.06 -22.09 -23.68
N ALA A 17 24.21 -22.05 -24.72
CA ALA A 17 24.61 -22.26 -26.11
C ALA A 17 25.26 -21.02 -26.76
N GLY A 18 25.50 -19.95 -25.99
CA GLY A 18 26.17 -18.72 -26.48
C GLY A 18 25.30 -17.83 -27.36
N ARG A 19 23.97 -18.01 -27.36
CA ARG A 19 23.06 -17.12 -28.12
C ARG A 19 22.96 -15.75 -27.46
N SER A 20 22.89 -14.71 -28.30
CA SER A 20 22.70 -13.35 -27.80
C SER A 20 21.29 -13.20 -27.21
N ARG A 21 21.14 -12.29 -26.24
CA ARG A 21 19.83 -11.96 -25.66
C ARG A 21 18.86 -11.41 -26.71
N ASP A 22 19.37 -10.77 -27.76
CA ASP A 22 18.56 -10.24 -28.86
C ASP A 22 18.01 -11.35 -29.76
N ASP A 23 18.82 -12.37 -30.07
CA ASP A 23 18.37 -13.56 -30.82
C ASP A 23 17.29 -14.32 -30.05
N ILE A 24 17.49 -14.50 -28.74
CA ILE A 24 16.53 -15.18 -27.85
C ILE A 24 15.21 -14.39 -27.82
N ARG A 25 15.27 -13.05 -27.76
CA ARG A 25 14.09 -12.18 -27.80
C ARG A 25 13.32 -12.35 -29.11
N ALA A 26 14.01 -12.33 -30.24
CA ALA A 26 13.41 -12.48 -31.56
C ALA A 26 12.74 -13.85 -31.73
N ALA A 27 13.41 -14.92 -31.31
CA ALA A 27 12.87 -16.29 -31.38
C ALA A 27 11.61 -16.45 -30.52
N LEU A 28 11.61 -15.92 -29.29
CA LEU A 28 10.42 -15.96 -28.42
C LEU A 28 9.27 -15.12 -28.97
N ALA A 29 9.55 -13.93 -29.52
CA ALA A 29 8.53 -13.09 -30.14
C ALA A 29 7.89 -13.78 -31.37
N GLN A 30 8.69 -14.44 -32.19
CA GLN A 30 8.21 -15.20 -33.35
C GLN A 30 7.35 -16.40 -32.93
N ALA A 31 7.64 -17.02 -31.79
CA ALA A 31 6.83 -18.08 -31.20
C ALA A 31 5.53 -17.58 -30.53
N GLY A 32 5.28 -16.26 -30.51
CA GLY A 32 4.05 -15.66 -30.01
C GLY A 32 4.07 -15.26 -28.53
N TRP A 33 5.22 -15.29 -27.87
CA TRP A 33 5.33 -14.81 -26.49
C TRP A 33 5.19 -13.29 -26.40
N SER A 34 4.54 -12.80 -25.34
CA SER A 34 4.34 -11.37 -25.15
C SER A 34 5.64 -10.66 -24.74
N ALA A 35 5.80 -9.39 -25.15
CA ALA A 35 6.97 -8.60 -24.79
C ALA A 35 7.27 -8.53 -23.27
N PRO A 36 6.26 -8.43 -22.38
CA PRO A 36 6.47 -8.53 -20.93
C PRO A 36 7.08 -9.87 -20.49
N GLU A 37 6.56 -10.99 -20.98
CA GLU A 37 7.05 -12.34 -20.63
C GLU A 37 8.50 -12.55 -21.08
N ILE A 38 8.84 -12.08 -22.28
CA ILE A 38 10.19 -12.17 -22.82
C ILE A 38 11.18 -11.35 -21.97
N ARG A 39 10.79 -10.11 -21.62
CA ARG A 39 11.61 -9.24 -20.75
C ARG A 39 11.81 -9.86 -19.37
N GLU A 40 10.77 -10.44 -18.77
CA GLU A 40 10.84 -11.09 -17.47
C GLU A 40 11.78 -12.30 -17.50
N ALA A 41 11.66 -13.17 -18.51
CA ALA A 41 12.48 -14.37 -18.62
C ALA A 41 13.96 -14.04 -18.87
N LEU A 42 14.26 -13.12 -19.79
CA LEU A 42 15.64 -12.65 -20.02
C LEU A 42 16.22 -11.93 -18.79
N GLY A 43 15.39 -11.13 -18.11
CA GLY A 43 15.75 -10.41 -16.89
C GLY A 43 15.92 -11.29 -15.66
N SER A 44 15.50 -12.56 -15.72
CA SER A 44 15.72 -13.53 -14.64
C SER A 44 17.15 -14.07 -14.57
N TRP A 45 18.01 -13.72 -15.53
CA TRP A 45 19.42 -14.10 -15.58
C TRP A 45 20.31 -12.86 -15.51
N ALA A 46 21.40 -12.94 -14.75
CA ALA A 46 22.36 -11.86 -14.62
C ALA A 46 23.18 -11.67 -15.92
N GLU A 47 23.68 -10.45 -16.12
CA GLU A 47 24.59 -10.10 -17.21
C GLU A 47 25.99 -10.02 -16.62
N VAL A 48 26.53 -11.19 -16.29
CA VAL A 48 27.86 -11.37 -15.75
C VAL A 48 28.60 -12.38 -16.61
N ASP A 49 29.87 -12.11 -16.86
CA ASP A 49 30.76 -13.02 -17.59
C ASP A 49 31.10 -14.23 -16.71
N PHE A 50 30.12 -15.11 -16.56
CA PHE A 50 30.20 -16.34 -15.80
C PHE A 50 29.41 -17.43 -16.50
N SER A 51 30.03 -18.60 -16.68
CA SER A 51 29.40 -19.79 -17.27
C SER A 51 29.35 -20.89 -16.21
N PRO A 52 28.17 -21.46 -15.89
CA PRO A 52 26.84 -21.27 -16.52
C PRO A 52 26.17 -19.93 -16.16
N PRO A 53 25.14 -19.46 -16.93
CA PRO A 53 24.46 -18.21 -16.68
C PRO A 53 23.86 -18.17 -15.27
N VAL A 54 24.11 -17.09 -14.55
CA VAL A 54 23.72 -16.96 -13.14
C VAL A 54 22.27 -16.48 -13.04
N PRO A 55 21.36 -17.20 -12.35
CA PRO A 55 19.99 -16.73 -12.13
C PRO A 55 19.99 -15.56 -11.16
N ARG A 56 19.18 -14.53 -11.44
CA ARG A 56 18.89 -13.46 -10.48
C ARG A 56 17.95 -13.98 -9.38
N PRO A 57 18.09 -13.53 -8.13
CA PRO A 57 17.15 -13.87 -7.07
C PRO A 57 15.72 -13.49 -7.46
N ARG A 58 14.79 -14.45 -7.45
CA ARG A 58 13.37 -14.16 -7.65
C ARG A 58 12.80 -13.56 -6.36
N PRO A 59 12.02 -12.46 -6.42
CA PRO A 59 11.28 -12.00 -5.26
C PRO A 59 10.24 -13.06 -4.91
N PHE A 60 10.47 -13.78 -3.81
CA PHE A 60 9.48 -14.71 -3.26
C PHE A 60 8.55 -13.93 -2.33
N VAL A 61 7.23 -14.16 -2.48
CA VAL A 61 6.24 -13.64 -1.54
C VAL A 61 6.40 -14.41 -0.23
N SER A 62 7.08 -13.78 0.74
CA SER A 62 7.26 -14.39 2.05
C SER A 62 5.98 -14.31 2.86
N ALA A 63 5.47 -15.44 3.36
CA ALA A 63 4.34 -15.47 4.27
C ALA A 63 4.57 -14.58 5.50
N ARG A 64 5.82 -14.55 6.01
CA ARG A 64 6.24 -13.63 7.09
C ARG A 64 6.10 -12.17 6.68
N GLU A 65 6.46 -11.83 5.44
CA GLU A 65 6.36 -10.48 4.93
C GLU A 65 4.91 -10.06 4.72
N ALA A 66 4.08 -10.93 4.16
CA ALA A 66 2.63 -10.74 4.06
C ALA A 66 2.00 -10.54 5.44
N PHE A 67 2.38 -11.34 6.43
CA PHE A 67 1.91 -11.18 7.81
C PHE A 67 2.31 -9.81 8.40
N LEU A 68 3.57 -9.40 8.26
CA LEU A 68 4.04 -8.13 8.80
C LEU A 68 3.36 -6.92 8.14
N TYR A 69 3.23 -6.91 6.82
CA TYR A 69 2.54 -5.82 6.12
C TYR A 69 1.02 -5.84 6.37
N GLY A 70 0.40 -7.03 6.46
CA GLY A 70 -1.01 -7.16 6.86
C GLY A 70 -1.25 -6.63 8.27
N LEU A 71 -0.39 -6.98 9.22
CA LEU A 71 -0.46 -6.46 10.59
C LEU A 71 -0.26 -4.94 10.64
N MET A 72 0.69 -4.42 9.86
CA MET A 72 0.92 -2.96 9.72
C MET A 72 -0.31 -2.26 9.15
N PHE A 73 -0.93 -2.83 8.12
CA PHE A 73 -2.14 -2.31 7.49
C PHE A 73 -3.31 -2.29 8.48
N ILE A 74 -3.54 -3.37 9.21
CA ILE A 74 -4.59 -3.44 10.25
C ILE A 74 -4.31 -2.41 11.35
N ALA A 75 -3.06 -2.27 11.80
CA ALA A 75 -2.69 -1.30 12.82
C ALA A 75 -2.93 0.15 12.34
N LEU A 76 -2.63 0.45 11.07
CA LEU A 76 -2.94 1.74 10.46
C LEU A 76 -4.45 1.98 10.39
N ALA A 77 -5.21 1.00 9.91
CA ALA A 77 -6.67 1.10 9.77
C ALA A 77 -7.35 1.34 11.14
N MET A 78 -6.94 0.57 12.16
CA MET A 78 -7.42 0.76 13.54
C MET A 78 -7.05 2.13 14.09
N THR A 79 -5.83 2.59 13.84
CA THR A 79 -5.40 3.94 14.23
C THR A 79 -6.28 5.00 13.57
N ALA A 80 -6.43 4.96 12.25
CA ALA A 80 -7.22 5.93 11.49
C ALA A 80 -8.68 5.95 11.95
N TRP A 81 -9.28 4.77 12.15
CA TRP A 81 -10.63 4.61 12.65
C TRP A 81 -10.81 5.25 14.03
N HIS A 82 -9.95 4.88 14.99
CA HIS A 82 -10.10 5.35 16.36
C HIS A 82 -9.69 6.82 16.56
N VAL A 83 -8.76 7.36 15.77
CA VAL A 83 -8.52 8.82 15.72
C VAL A 83 -9.77 9.53 15.25
N THR A 84 -10.37 9.08 14.14
CA THR A 84 -11.57 9.71 13.58
C THR A 84 -12.75 9.63 14.54
N ALA A 85 -13.00 8.46 15.12
CA ALA A 85 -14.06 8.25 16.10
C ALA A 85 -13.88 9.12 17.36
N LEU A 86 -12.65 9.18 17.89
CA LEU A 86 -12.35 10.01 19.05
C LEU A 86 -12.55 11.50 18.75
N MET A 87 -12.11 11.96 17.58
CA MET A 87 -12.32 13.35 17.15
C MET A 87 -13.81 13.67 16.96
N PHE A 88 -14.60 12.75 16.42
CA PHE A 88 -16.05 12.92 16.31
C PHE A 88 -16.70 13.08 17.68
N HIS A 89 -16.30 12.25 18.65
CA HIS A 89 -16.79 12.38 20.03
C HIS A 89 -16.41 13.72 20.67
N LEU A 90 -15.19 14.22 20.43
CA LEU A 90 -14.76 15.52 20.93
C LEU A 90 -15.55 16.67 20.27
N ILE A 91 -15.78 16.59 18.96
CA ILE A 91 -16.60 17.55 18.22
C ILE A 91 -18.03 17.57 18.77
N ASP A 92 -18.63 16.40 18.97
CA ASP A 92 -20.00 16.28 19.49
C ASP A 92 -20.15 16.88 20.91
N GLN A 93 -19.06 16.87 21.70
CA GLN A 93 -19.01 17.51 23.02
C GLN A 93 -18.81 19.02 22.96
N TRP A 94 -17.98 19.52 22.04
CA TRP A 94 -17.64 20.94 21.93
C TRP A 94 -18.69 21.75 21.16
N ILE A 95 -19.42 21.11 20.25
CA ILE A 95 -20.48 21.73 19.44
C ILE A 95 -21.78 20.96 19.68
N PRO A 96 -22.44 21.09 20.86
CA PRO A 96 -23.67 20.37 21.19
C PRO A 96 -24.80 20.73 20.23
N ASP A 97 -25.56 19.74 19.77
CA ASP A 97 -26.79 19.95 19.03
C ASP A 97 -27.93 20.13 20.04
N ILE A 98 -28.69 21.21 19.87
CA ILE A 98 -29.78 21.61 20.75
C ILE A 98 -30.95 20.62 20.65
N ALA A 99 -31.10 19.96 19.49
CA ALA A 99 -32.12 18.93 19.27
C ALA A 99 -31.75 17.58 19.92
N ASP A 100 -30.46 17.35 20.20
CA ASP A 100 -29.95 16.02 20.51
C ASP A 100 -29.71 15.84 22.01
N ARG A 101 -30.81 15.76 22.77
CA ARG A 101 -30.79 15.65 24.25
C ARG A 101 -30.26 14.31 24.79
N ARG A 102 -29.82 13.39 23.92
CA ARG A 102 -29.46 12.00 24.27
C ARG A 102 -28.08 11.53 23.80
N THR A 103 -27.32 12.31 23.05
CA THR A 103 -26.06 11.82 22.46
C THR A 103 -24.83 12.28 23.24
N TYR A 104 -24.79 11.98 24.54
CA TYR A 104 -23.50 11.85 25.21
C TYR A 104 -22.91 10.51 24.79
N GLY A 105 -22.05 10.53 23.76
CA GLY A 105 -21.28 9.34 23.37
C GLY A 105 -20.72 8.65 24.61
N SER A 106 -21.03 7.36 24.76
CA SER A 106 -20.71 6.61 25.99
C SER A 106 -19.24 6.83 26.33
N ARG A 107 -18.95 7.25 27.58
CA ARG A 107 -17.57 7.38 28.09
C ARG A 107 -16.76 6.08 27.86
N SER A 108 -17.45 4.94 27.75
CA SER A 108 -16.88 3.66 27.37
C SER A 108 -16.25 3.66 25.96
N THR A 109 -16.93 4.22 24.96
CA THR A 109 -16.46 4.24 23.56
C THR A 109 -15.23 5.11 23.37
N MET A 110 -15.16 6.26 24.07
CA MET A 110 -13.95 7.09 24.09
C MET A 110 -12.78 6.36 24.75
N ARG A 111 -13.00 5.71 25.90
CA ARG A 111 -11.97 4.91 26.59
C ARG A 111 -11.47 3.77 25.71
N PHE A 112 -12.37 3.10 24.98
CA PHE A 112 -12.00 2.06 24.03
C PHE A 112 -11.16 2.63 22.87
N SER A 113 -11.55 3.76 22.30
CA SER A 113 -10.76 4.40 21.23
C SER A 113 -9.38 4.82 21.72
N ILE A 114 -9.27 5.38 22.93
CA ILE A 114 -7.98 5.71 23.54
C ILE A 114 -7.13 4.45 23.74
N ALA A 115 -7.72 3.37 24.29
CA ALA A 115 -7.01 2.11 24.49
C ALA A 115 -6.51 1.51 23.16
N SER A 116 -7.35 1.52 22.13
CA SER A 116 -6.96 1.09 20.79
C SER A 116 -5.82 1.92 20.23
N LEU A 117 -5.82 3.25 20.40
CA LEU A 117 -4.74 4.11 19.92
C LEU A 117 -3.43 3.86 20.66
N ILE A 118 -3.48 3.65 21.98
CA ILE A 118 -2.30 3.30 22.79
C ILE A 118 -1.64 2.01 22.30
N VAL A 119 -2.40 1.07 21.73
CA VAL A 119 -1.88 -0.20 21.23
C VAL A 119 -1.49 -0.12 19.74
N PHE A 120 -2.41 0.30 18.88
CA PHE A 120 -2.24 0.19 17.43
C PHE A 120 -1.34 1.27 16.84
N PHE A 121 -1.36 2.50 17.38
CA PHE A 121 -0.51 3.57 16.86
C PHE A 121 0.99 3.26 17.03
N PRO A 122 1.51 2.90 18.22
CA PRO A 122 2.93 2.56 18.35
C PRO A 122 3.31 1.29 17.58
N LEU A 123 2.39 0.31 17.48
CA LEU A 123 2.61 -0.87 16.66
C LEU A 123 2.80 -0.50 15.18
N PHE A 124 1.90 0.31 14.62
CA PHE A 124 2.02 0.83 13.26
C PHE A 124 3.33 1.59 13.07
N ALA A 125 3.64 2.55 13.94
CA ALA A 125 4.84 3.36 13.85
C ALA A 125 6.12 2.52 13.92
N TRP A 126 6.15 1.49 14.77
CA TRP A 126 7.28 0.57 14.90
C TRP A 126 7.46 -0.31 13.65
N LEU A 127 6.37 -0.93 13.14
CA LEU A 127 6.41 -1.75 11.93
C LEU A 127 6.84 -0.94 10.70
N ASN A 128 6.27 0.26 10.56
CA ASN A 128 6.58 1.17 9.46
C ASN A 128 8.06 1.63 9.50
N ARG A 129 8.57 2.00 10.68
CA ARG A 129 10.01 2.31 10.85
C ARG A 129 10.90 1.12 10.53
N GLN A 130 10.51 -0.09 10.95
CA GLN A 130 11.28 -1.30 10.65
C GLN A 130 11.29 -1.59 9.15
N ALA A 131 10.16 -1.43 8.46
CA ALA A 131 10.06 -1.57 7.01
C ALA A 131 11.02 -0.58 6.32
N ASN A 132 10.95 0.71 6.67
CA ASN A 132 11.78 1.76 6.06
C ASN A 132 13.28 1.57 6.32
N ARG A 133 13.67 1.09 7.51
CA ARG A 133 15.07 0.75 7.81
C ARG A 133 15.60 -0.39 6.94
N ARG A 134 14.79 -1.43 6.68
CA ARG A 134 15.21 -2.57 5.84
C ARG A 134 15.44 -2.17 4.38
N ILE A 135 14.69 -1.18 3.90
CA ILE A 135 14.85 -0.61 2.55
C ILE A 135 16.21 0.07 2.42
N ARG A 136 16.55 0.94 3.37
CA ARG A 136 17.81 1.69 3.38
C ARG A 136 19.05 0.80 3.53
N ALA A 137 18.91 -0.35 4.17
CA ALA A 137 20.04 -1.25 4.45
C ALA A 137 20.32 -2.27 3.34
N ASN A 138 19.41 -2.52 2.38
CA ASN A 138 19.59 -3.52 1.34
C ASN A 138 18.94 -3.09 0.01
N GLU A 139 19.72 -2.49 -0.88
CA GLU A 139 19.28 -2.08 -2.23
C GLU A 139 18.74 -3.25 -3.08
N GLY A 140 19.18 -4.49 -2.84
CA GLY A 140 18.76 -5.67 -3.61
C GLY A 140 17.40 -6.29 -3.23
N ARG A 141 16.80 -5.94 -2.09
CA ARG A 141 15.48 -6.47 -1.65
C ARG A 141 14.31 -5.54 -1.96
N ARG A 142 14.55 -4.48 -2.74
CA ARG A 142 13.61 -3.40 -3.12
C ARG A 142 12.35 -3.83 -3.91
N ARG A 143 12.06 -5.12 -4.06
CA ARG A 143 10.95 -5.63 -4.90
C ARG A 143 9.95 -6.52 -4.16
N SER A 144 9.62 -6.22 -2.90
CA SER A 144 8.49 -6.92 -2.30
C SER A 144 7.20 -6.44 -2.97
N GLY A 145 6.65 -7.28 -3.86
CA GLY A 145 5.35 -7.04 -4.47
C GLY A 145 4.25 -6.87 -3.43
N VAL A 146 4.42 -7.47 -2.24
CA VAL A 146 3.53 -7.33 -1.09
C VAL A 146 3.45 -5.88 -0.63
N ARG A 147 4.58 -5.19 -0.43
CA ARG A 147 4.58 -3.77 -0.03
C ARG A 147 3.86 -2.89 -1.06
N LYS A 148 4.21 -3.05 -2.35
CA LYS A 148 3.59 -2.29 -3.43
C LYS A 148 2.07 -2.48 -3.42
N TRP A 149 1.63 -3.74 -3.30
CA TRP A 149 0.21 -4.06 -3.22
C TRP A 149 -0.49 -3.41 -2.01
N PHE A 150 0.08 -3.50 -0.81
CA PHE A 150 -0.49 -2.85 0.38
C PHE A 150 -0.52 -1.33 0.29
N GLY A 151 0.52 -0.70 -0.26
CA GLY A 151 0.55 0.76 -0.44
C GLY A 151 -0.50 1.22 -1.45
N TYR A 152 -0.67 0.53 -2.58
CA TYR A 152 -1.73 0.84 -3.54
C TYR A 152 -3.13 0.61 -2.96
N ILE A 153 -3.35 -0.45 -2.17
CA ILE A 153 -4.62 -0.65 -1.45
C ILE A 153 -4.90 0.51 -0.50
N THR A 154 -3.90 0.94 0.27
CA THR A 154 -4.04 2.04 1.23
C THR A 154 -4.35 3.36 0.52
N LEU A 155 -3.68 3.64 -0.60
CA LEU A 155 -3.96 4.79 -1.47
C LEU A 155 -5.37 4.74 -2.04
N PHE A 156 -5.79 3.59 -2.56
CA PHE A 156 -7.13 3.39 -3.13
C PHE A 156 -8.23 3.62 -2.09
N LEU A 157 -8.09 3.02 -0.91
CA LEU A 157 -9.05 3.21 0.19
C LEU A 157 -9.09 4.67 0.64
N SER A 158 -7.93 5.32 0.81
CA SER A 158 -7.86 6.73 1.19
C SER A 158 -8.52 7.63 0.15
N ALA A 159 -8.30 7.36 -1.14
CA ALA A 159 -8.94 8.10 -2.23
C ALA A 159 -10.46 7.92 -2.23
N ILE A 160 -10.97 6.69 -2.05
CA ILE A 160 -12.41 6.45 -1.93
C ILE A 160 -12.98 7.14 -0.69
N THR A 161 -12.28 7.12 0.44
CA THR A 161 -12.71 7.84 1.65
C THR A 161 -12.81 9.35 1.38
N LEU A 162 -11.83 9.95 0.71
CA LEU A 162 -11.87 11.37 0.35
C LEU A 162 -13.03 11.69 -0.61
N LEU A 163 -13.26 10.86 -1.63
CA LEU A 163 -14.39 11.01 -2.56
C LEU A 163 -15.74 10.86 -1.85
N GLY A 164 -15.89 9.83 -1.01
CA GLY A 164 -17.09 9.62 -0.21
C GLY A 164 -17.35 10.78 0.76
N ASN A 165 -16.30 11.30 1.40
CA ASN A 165 -16.38 12.48 2.27
C ASN A 165 -16.82 13.73 1.49
N LEU A 166 -16.31 13.92 0.28
CA LEU A 166 -16.74 15.02 -0.60
C LEU A 166 -18.20 14.88 -1.01
N ILE A 167 -18.62 13.67 -1.42
CA ILE A 167 -20.03 13.38 -1.74
C ILE A 167 -20.93 13.70 -0.55
N TYR A 168 -20.57 13.23 0.65
CA TYR A 168 -21.33 13.50 1.88
C TYR A 168 -21.42 15.01 2.19
N THR A 169 -20.32 15.74 2.00
CA THR A 169 -20.28 17.19 2.21
C THR A 169 -21.24 17.92 1.29
N ILE A 170 -21.23 17.59 -0.01
CA ILE A 170 -22.13 18.18 -1.01
C ILE A 170 -23.57 17.81 -0.69
N TYR A 171 -23.83 16.54 -0.34
CA TYR A 171 -25.15 16.08 0.04
C TYR A 171 -25.71 16.85 1.26
N ALA A 172 -24.94 16.98 2.34
CA ALA A 172 -25.33 17.74 3.52
C ALA A 172 -25.58 19.22 3.20
N PHE A 173 -24.74 19.82 2.34
CA PHE A 173 -24.93 21.19 1.88
C PHE A 173 -26.23 21.38 1.09
N LEU A 174 -26.54 20.46 0.17
CA LEU A 174 -27.75 20.52 -0.65
C LEU A 174 -29.04 20.29 0.17
N ASN A 175 -28.98 19.50 1.24
CA ASN A 175 -30.10 19.31 2.15
C ASN A 175 -30.32 20.50 3.11
N GLY A 176 -29.33 21.39 3.24
CA GLY A 176 -29.33 22.41 4.30
C GLY A 176 -28.94 21.89 5.68
N ASP A 177 -28.41 20.65 5.76
CA ASP A 177 -27.96 19.99 6.99
C ASP A 177 -26.47 20.29 7.31
N LEU A 178 -25.79 21.08 6.48
CA LEU A 178 -24.38 21.43 6.70
C LEU A 178 -24.27 22.48 7.83
N ASP A 179 -24.08 21.99 9.04
CA ASP A 179 -23.78 22.80 10.21
C ASP A 179 -22.28 22.79 10.58
N ALA A 180 -21.91 23.54 11.62
CA ALA A 180 -20.53 23.59 12.11
C ALA A 180 -20.00 22.23 12.61
N ARG A 181 -20.89 21.35 13.11
CA ARG A 181 -20.55 20.02 13.61
C ARG A 181 -20.22 19.07 12.46
N VAL A 182 -21.08 19.00 11.44
CA VAL A 182 -20.90 18.22 10.22
C VAL A 182 -19.64 18.71 9.50
N LEU A 183 -19.47 20.02 9.34
CA LEU A 183 -18.27 20.59 8.71
C LEU A 183 -16.98 20.18 9.45
N SER A 184 -16.98 20.24 10.78
CA SER A 184 -15.83 19.81 11.59
C SER A 184 -15.52 18.32 11.40
N LYS A 185 -16.54 17.46 11.35
CA LYS A 185 -16.37 16.01 11.12
C LYS A 185 -15.83 15.72 9.73
N VAL A 186 -16.34 16.41 8.71
CA VAL A 186 -15.85 16.33 7.33
C VAL A 186 -14.38 16.71 7.24
N ILE A 187 -13.98 17.79 7.93
CA ILE A 187 -12.58 18.24 7.96
C ILE A 187 -11.69 17.17 8.61
N VAL A 188 -12.12 16.57 9.72
CA VAL A 188 -11.37 15.48 10.38
C VAL A 188 -11.13 14.32 9.41
N VAL A 189 -12.17 13.86 8.72
CA VAL A 189 -12.04 12.76 7.75
C VAL A 189 -11.10 13.14 6.61
N ALA A 190 -11.23 14.35 6.07
CA ALA A 190 -10.36 14.85 5.00
C ALA A 190 -8.90 14.93 5.44
N VAL A 191 -8.64 15.39 6.67
CA VAL A 191 -7.29 15.51 7.24
C VAL A 191 -6.68 14.12 7.48
N VAL A 192 -7.42 13.19 8.08
CA VAL A 192 -6.92 11.83 8.35
C VAL A 192 -6.66 11.07 7.05
N ALA A 193 -7.64 11.01 6.15
CA ALA A 193 -7.49 10.31 4.87
C ALA A 193 -6.45 11.00 3.97
N GLY A 194 -6.39 12.33 4.00
CA GLY A 194 -5.37 13.12 3.29
C GLY A 194 -3.96 12.83 3.80
N MET A 195 -3.73 12.83 5.11
CA MET A 195 -2.41 12.49 5.68
C MET A 195 -1.97 11.09 5.25
N ILE A 196 -2.86 10.09 5.31
CA ILE A 196 -2.55 8.73 4.87
C ILE A 196 -2.24 8.70 3.37
N PHE A 197 -3.06 9.36 2.56
CA PHE A 197 -2.87 9.41 1.11
C PHE A 197 -1.52 10.04 0.73
N PHE A 198 -1.19 11.22 1.27
CA PHE A 198 0.05 11.91 0.94
C PHE A 198 1.28 11.17 1.48
N TYR A 199 1.20 10.59 2.69
CA TYR A 199 2.26 9.79 3.27
C TYR A 199 2.60 8.58 2.36
N PHE A 200 1.60 7.78 1.96
CA PHE A 200 1.84 6.62 1.10
C PHE A 200 2.13 6.98 -0.35
N ARG A 201 1.65 8.13 -0.84
CA ARG A 201 1.94 8.60 -2.21
C ARG A 201 3.42 8.95 -2.35
N ALA A 202 4.00 9.65 -1.37
CA ALA A 202 5.43 9.98 -1.38
C ALA A 202 6.29 8.70 -1.44
N ASP A 203 5.98 7.73 -0.58
CA ASP A 203 6.66 6.42 -0.57
C ASP A 203 6.52 5.67 -1.92
N MET A 204 5.39 5.80 -2.62
CA MET A 204 5.15 5.13 -3.90
C MET A 204 5.78 5.85 -5.11
N THR A 205 5.93 7.18 -5.05
CA THR A 205 6.59 7.95 -6.12
C THR A 205 8.10 7.70 -6.15
N GLU A 206 8.74 7.55 -4.99
CA GLU A 206 10.15 7.17 -4.90
C GLU A 206 10.39 5.79 -5.55
N ASP A 207 9.48 4.83 -5.33
CA ASP A 207 9.53 3.50 -5.93
C ASP A 207 9.37 3.47 -7.47
N ALA A 208 8.78 4.51 -8.07
CA ALA A 208 8.55 4.62 -9.51
C ALA A 208 9.78 5.19 -10.23
N HIS A 209 10.43 6.20 -9.66
CA HIS A 209 11.62 6.84 -10.24
C HIS A 209 12.88 5.97 -10.18
N GLU A 210 12.94 5.00 -9.26
CA GLU A 210 14.05 4.04 -9.18
C GLU A 210 13.90 2.84 -10.15
N GLY A 211 12.77 2.75 -10.88
CA GLY A 211 12.45 1.66 -11.80
C GLY A 211 12.56 2.00 -13.28
N GLU A 212 12.79 3.27 -13.62
CA GLU A 212 13.13 3.78 -14.97
C GLU A 212 14.64 3.84 -15.17
#